data_AF-A0A8E1URK0-F1
#
_entry.id   AF-A0A8E1URK0-F1
#
_cell.length_a   1.000
_cell.length_b   1.000
_cell.length_c   1.000
_cell.angle_alpha   90.00
_cell.angle_beta   90.00
_cell.angle_gamma   90.00
#
_symmetry.space_group_name_H-M   'P 1'
#
loop_
_entity.id
_entity.type
_entity.pdbx_description
1 polymer ?
#
loop_
_entity_poly.entity_id
_entity_poly.type
_entity_poly.pdbx_seq_one_letter_code
_entity_poly.pdbx_strand_id
1 'polypeptide(L)'
;MTMWTAKCSLKSGITSGIRLTSSTRRRNLVYVNTGHTKKDGTTDEKAHERKLKWDEENHLLASDDDGFVTNYWYDADGERTVKTSGESEQVYVNSEFAGGRTNTARFSLYVSPYLVANQGGRYTKHIYIGSQRIVSKLGDFASYGADPRRIEYAGSEADAVNVDYDVKYSQQLQAIKENYATFGVPYNGMELGSKL
;
A
#
# COMPACT_ATOMS: atom_id res chain seq x y z
N MET A 1 -30.12 -14.64 9.03
CA MET A 1 -28.99 -13.97 8.34
C MET A 1 -28.38 -14.99 7.40
N THR A 2 -28.75 -14.93 6.12
CA THR A 2 -28.50 -15.99 5.14
C THR A 2 -27.10 -15.83 4.56
N MET A 3 -26.21 -16.78 4.83
CA MET A 3 -24.84 -16.79 4.37
C MET A 3 -24.81 -17.31 2.92
N TRP A 4 -24.52 -16.44 1.95
CA TRP A 4 -24.33 -16.85 0.56
C TRP A 4 -22.86 -17.23 0.34
N THR A 5 -22.59 -18.51 0.09
CA THR A 5 -21.28 -18.99 -0.33
C THR A 5 -21.27 -19.11 -1.85
N ALA A 6 -20.59 -18.21 -2.56
CA ALA A 6 -20.37 -18.36 -4.00
C ALA A 6 -19.18 -19.30 -4.22
N LYS A 7 -19.44 -20.58 -4.52
CA LYS A 7 -18.44 -21.50 -5.06
C LYS A 7 -18.44 -21.38 -6.59
N CYS A 8 -17.50 -20.61 -7.14
CA CYS A 8 -17.17 -20.71 -8.56
C CYS A 8 -16.19 -21.88 -8.73
N SER A 9 -16.57 -22.89 -9.51
CA SER A 9 -15.70 -24.03 -9.84
C SER A 9 -15.49 -24.05 -11.36
N LEU A 10 -14.29 -23.69 -11.81
CA LEU A 10 -13.82 -24.04 -13.14
C LEU A 10 -13.45 -25.53 -13.12
N LYS A 11 -14.11 -26.34 -13.96
CA LYS A 11 -13.70 -27.72 -14.22
C LYS A 11 -12.60 -27.72 -15.28
N SER A 12 -11.36 -27.94 -14.86
CA SER A 12 -10.31 -28.49 -15.71
C SER A 12 -9.46 -29.46 -14.90
N GLY A 13 -8.98 -30.53 -15.53
CA GLY A 13 -8.16 -31.57 -14.91
C GLY A 13 -7.00 -30.98 -14.11
N ILE A 14 -6.76 -31.57 -12.93
CA ILE A 14 -5.67 -31.32 -11.97
C ILE A 14 -5.04 -29.92 -12.12
N THR A 15 -5.79 -28.88 -11.77
CA THR A 15 -5.34 -27.50 -11.92
C THR A 15 -4.87 -26.99 -10.56
N SER A 16 -3.56 -26.91 -10.38
CA SER A 16 -2.98 -26.17 -9.27
C SER A 16 -3.45 -24.71 -9.32
N GLY A 17 -3.93 -24.15 -8.22
CA GLY A 17 -4.54 -22.82 -8.22
C GLY A 17 -4.65 -22.20 -6.83
N ILE A 18 -4.79 -20.87 -6.81
CA ILE A 18 -5.13 -20.08 -5.62
C ILE A 18 -6.64 -20.19 -5.41
N ARG A 19 -7.05 -20.50 -4.18
CA ARG A 19 -8.45 -20.60 -3.79
C ARG A 19 -8.71 -19.73 -2.56
N LEU A 20 -9.79 -18.95 -2.58
CA LEU A 20 -10.30 -18.29 -1.38
C LEU A 20 -10.78 -19.36 -0.38
N THR A 21 -10.19 -19.39 0.81
CA THR A 21 -10.55 -20.33 1.88
C THR A 21 -11.48 -19.69 2.91
N SER A 22 -11.25 -18.42 3.25
CA SER A 22 -12.21 -17.64 4.05
C SER A 22 -12.14 -16.15 3.73
N SER A 23 -13.26 -15.45 3.93
CA SER A 23 -13.28 -14.00 4.03
C SER A 23 -14.24 -13.56 5.12
N THR A 24 -13.77 -12.68 6.01
CA THR A 24 -14.53 -12.18 7.16
C THR A 24 -14.41 -10.68 7.21
N ARG A 25 -15.52 -9.94 7.36
CA ARG A 25 -15.51 -8.50 7.58
C ARG A 25 -15.94 -8.18 9.01
N ARG A 26 -15.11 -7.41 9.73
CA ARG A 26 -15.40 -6.90 11.06
C ARG A 26 -15.22 -5.39 11.06
N ARG A 27 -16.33 -4.64 11.17
CA ARG A 27 -16.36 -3.18 11.00
C ARG A 27 -15.71 -2.79 9.67
N ASN A 28 -14.63 -2.01 9.74
CA ASN A 28 -13.87 -1.51 8.61
C ASN A 28 -12.68 -2.41 8.22
N LEU A 29 -12.54 -3.58 8.84
CA LEU A 29 -11.45 -4.52 8.59
C LEU A 29 -11.97 -5.76 7.86
N VAL A 30 -11.32 -6.13 6.75
CA VAL A 30 -11.62 -7.35 5.98
C VAL A 30 -10.42 -8.28 6.08
N TYR A 31 -10.68 -9.54 6.43
CA TYR A 31 -9.71 -10.62 6.44
C TYR A 31 -9.99 -11.52 5.24
N VAL A 32 -8.95 -11.92 4.54
CA VAL A 32 -9.01 -12.79 3.37
C VAL A 32 -7.90 -13.82 3.53
N ASN A 33 -8.27 -15.09 3.62
CA ASN A 33 -7.32 -16.20 3.54
C ASN A 33 -7.46 -16.88 2.20
N THR A 34 -6.32 -17.18 1.60
CA THR A 34 -6.25 -18.04 0.42
C THR A 34 -5.40 -19.27 0.71
N GLY A 35 -5.75 -20.35 0.04
CA GLY A 35 -5.04 -21.61 0.04
C GLY A 35 -4.56 -21.97 -1.35
N HIS A 36 -3.66 -22.94 -1.43
CA HIS A 36 -3.20 -23.49 -2.70
C HIS A 36 -3.60 -24.96 -2.82
N THR A 37 -4.02 -25.34 -4.01
CA THR A 37 -4.06 -26.76 -4.40
C THR A 37 -2.83 -27.05 -5.24
N LYS A 38 -2.04 -28.06 -4.84
CA LYS A 38 -0.85 -28.50 -5.56
C LYS A 38 -1.25 -29.54 -6.62
N LYS A 39 -0.35 -29.80 -7.58
CA LYS A 39 -0.61 -30.75 -8.68
C LYS A 39 -0.77 -32.21 -8.21
N ASP A 40 -0.28 -32.53 -7.02
CA ASP A 40 -0.42 -33.85 -6.38
C ASP A 40 -1.75 -34.02 -5.64
N GLY A 41 -2.64 -33.01 -5.66
CA GLY A 41 -3.92 -33.02 -4.98
C GLY A 41 -3.87 -32.61 -3.52
N THR A 42 -2.69 -32.31 -2.96
CA THR A 42 -2.57 -31.77 -1.61
C THR A 42 -3.05 -30.32 -1.54
N THR A 43 -3.72 -29.97 -0.46
CA THR A 43 -4.29 -28.63 -0.24
C THR A 43 -3.68 -27.98 0.99
N ASP A 44 -3.08 -26.81 0.80
CA ASP A 44 -2.71 -25.91 1.88
C ASP A 44 -3.89 -24.96 2.15
N GLU A 45 -4.48 -25.01 3.34
CA GLU A 45 -5.68 -24.22 3.68
C GLU A 45 -5.37 -22.75 4.02
N LYS A 46 -4.14 -22.46 4.43
CA LYS A 46 -3.64 -21.11 4.72
C LYS A 46 -2.28 -20.91 4.08
N ALA A 47 -2.31 -20.50 2.82
CA ALA A 47 -1.10 -20.15 2.08
C ALA A 47 -0.76 -18.66 2.16
N HIS A 48 -1.78 -17.79 2.21
CA HIS A 48 -1.62 -16.34 2.24
C HIS A 48 -2.76 -15.71 3.02
N GLU A 49 -2.43 -14.87 4.00
CA GLU A 49 -3.36 -14.04 4.75
C GLU A 49 -3.25 -12.57 4.29
N ARG A 50 -4.39 -11.98 3.95
CA ARG A 50 -4.52 -10.57 3.62
C ARG A 50 -5.52 -9.90 4.55
N LYS A 51 -5.14 -8.76 5.12
CA LYS A 51 -6.05 -7.89 5.89
C LYS A 51 -6.17 -6.54 5.19
N LEU A 52 -7.38 -5.98 5.16
CA LEU A 52 -7.69 -4.73 4.47
C LEU A 52 -8.46 -3.80 5.40
N LYS A 53 -7.93 -2.61 5.66
CA LYS A 53 -8.57 -1.56 6.45
C LYS A 53 -9.18 -0.52 5.51
N TRP A 54 -10.48 -0.30 5.64
CA TRP A 54 -11.24 0.66 4.86
C TRP A 54 -11.64 1.86 5.73
N ASP A 55 -12.00 2.96 5.11
CA ASP A 55 -12.74 4.04 5.76
C ASP A 55 -14.26 3.87 5.57
N GLU A 56 -15.03 4.88 5.99
CA GLU A 56 -16.49 4.89 5.87
C GLU A 56 -16.98 5.16 4.43
N GLU A 57 -16.14 5.77 3.60
CA GLU A 57 -16.42 6.14 2.21
C GLU A 57 -16.04 5.02 1.21
N ASN A 58 -15.60 3.87 1.71
CA ASN A 58 -15.09 2.73 0.94
C ASN A 58 -13.77 2.99 0.21
N HIS A 59 -12.90 3.82 0.77
CA HIS A 59 -11.50 3.89 0.39
C HIS A 59 -10.65 2.93 1.23
N LEU A 60 -9.66 2.31 0.59
CA LEU A 60 -8.76 1.37 1.25
C LEU A 60 -7.64 2.16 1.92
N LEU A 61 -7.65 2.30 3.24
CA LEU A 61 -6.62 3.04 3.98
C LEU A 61 -5.29 2.28 4.08
N ALA A 62 -5.36 0.97 4.31
CA ALA A 62 -4.17 0.13 4.40
C ALA A 62 -4.46 -1.34 4.08
N SER A 63 -3.43 -2.07 3.66
CA SER A 63 -3.46 -3.51 3.44
C SER A 63 -2.25 -4.17 4.07
N ASP A 64 -2.45 -5.28 4.77
CA ASP A 64 -1.43 -6.22 5.26
C ASP A 64 -1.50 -7.48 4.39
N ASP A 65 -0.37 -7.85 3.78
CA ASP A 65 -0.16 -9.10 3.06
C ASP A 65 0.93 -9.89 3.77
N ASP A 66 0.59 -10.91 4.56
CA ASP A 66 1.55 -11.72 5.34
C ASP A 66 2.61 -10.90 6.12
N GLY A 67 2.18 -9.78 6.70
CA GLY A 67 3.00 -8.83 7.46
C GLY A 67 3.68 -7.74 6.63
N PHE A 68 3.40 -7.67 5.32
CA PHE A 68 3.75 -6.54 4.46
C PHE A 68 2.63 -5.51 4.44
N VAL A 69 2.81 -4.42 5.20
CA VAL A 69 1.83 -3.33 5.27
C VAL A 69 2.06 -2.31 4.16
N THR A 70 0.99 -1.97 3.46
CA THR A 70 0.91 -0.89 2.47
C THR A 70 -0.15 0.11 2.90
N ASN A 71 0.13 1.40 2.83
CA ASN A 71 -0.77 2.49 3.19
C ASN A 71 -1.15 3.29 1.94
N TYR A 72 -2.35 3.86 1.96
CA TYR A 72 -2.90 4.64 0.87
C TYR A 72 -3.50 5.95 1.40
N TRP A 73 -3.30 7.03 0.64
CA TRP A 73 -3.91 8.33 0.90
C TRP A 73 -4.68 8.79 -0.32
N TYR A 74 -5.75 9.49 -0.05
CA TYR A 74 -6.69 10.01 -1.03
C TYR A 74 -6.79 11.53 -0.86
N ASP A 75 -7.06 12.25 -1.94
CA ASP A 75 -7.47 13.64 -1.85
C ASP A 75 -8.96 13.77 -1.49
N ALA A 76 -9.45 15.01 -1.45
CA ALA A 76 -10.84 15.33 -1.11
C ALA A 76 -11.85 14.84 -2.18
N ASP A 77 -11.38 14.55 -3.40
CA ASP A 77 -12.21 14.03 -4.49
C ASP A 77 -12.21 12.49 -4.53
N GLY A 78 -11.46 11.85 -3.63
CA GLY A 78 -11.34 10.39 -3.54
C GLY A 78 -10.33 9.78 -4.51
N GLU A 79 -9.50 10.58 -5.18
CA GLU A 79 -8.41 10.07 -6.01
C GLU A 79 -7.20 9.70 -5.14
N ARG A 80 -6.60 8.53 -5.40
CA ARG A 80 -5.44 8.09 -4.63
C ARG A 80 -4.23 8.95 -4.98
N THR A 81 -3.75 9.75 -4.03
CA THR A 81 -2.58 10.63 -4.19
C THR A 81 -1.29 9.96 -3.78
N VAL A 82 -1.29 9.13 -2.73
CA VAL A 82 -0.07 8.50 -2.23
C VAL A 82 -0.31 7.02 -1.96
N LYS A 83 0.67 6.20 -2.30
CA LYS A 83 0.81 4.83 -1.86
C LYS A 83 2.18 4.65 -1.25
N THR A 84 2.26 4.19 -0.01
CA THR A 84 3.53 3.74 0.58
C THR A 84 3.46 2.25 0.84
N SER A 85 4.51 1.53 0.49
CA SER A 85 4.64 0.11 0.78
C SER A 85 5.85 -0.10 1.66
N GLY A 86 5.65 -0.84 2.76
CA GLY A 86 6.74 -1.35 3.56
C GLY A 86 7.47 -2.50 2.85
N GLU A 87 8.78 -2.56 3.01
CA GLU A 87 9.53 -3.81 2.95
C GLU A 87 9.50 -4.39 4.38
N SER A 88 8.95 -5.60 4.52
CA SER A 88 8.87 -6.30 5.80
C SER A 88 9.67 -7.60 5.69
N GLU A 89 10.78 -7.70 6.40
CA GLU A 89 11.49 -8.97 6.55
C GLU A 89 11.24 -9.45 7.98
N GLN A 90 10.63 -10.63 8.14
CA GLN A 90 10.30 -11.19 9.45
C GLN A 90 11.05 -12.52 9.64
N VAL A 91 11.66 -12.68 10.82
CA VAL A 91 12.38 -13.89 11.22
C VAL A 91 11.62 -14.53 12.37
N TYR A 92 11.35 -15.83 12.23
CA TYR A 92 10.74 -16.65 13.26
C TYR A 92 11.72 -17.73 13.71
N VAL A 93 11.87 -17.92 15.02
CA VAL A 93 12.68 -19.00 15.62
C VAL A 93 11.74 -19.86 16.46
N ASN A 94 11.70 -21.16 16.21
CA ASN A 94 10.79 -22.10 16.92
C ASN A 94 9.30 -21.70 16.88
N SER A 95 8.85 -21.10 15.77
CA SER A 95 7.49 -20.54 15.61
C SER A 95 7.17 -19.31 16.46
N GLU A 96 8.17 -18.72 17.11
CA GLU A 96 8.06 -17.46 17.85
C GLU A 96 8.72 -16.33 17.06
N PHE A 97 8.11 -15.14 17.07
CA PHE A 97 8.65 -13.97 16.37
C PHE A 97 9.97 -13.54 17.00
N ALA A 98 11.06 -13.60 16.24
CA ALA A 98 12.41 -13.31 16.71
C ALA A 98 12.89 -11.90 16.33
N GLY A 99 12.26 -11.27 15.35
CA GLY A 99 12.56 -9.90 14.93
C GLY A 99 12.22 -9.67 13.47
N GLY A 100 12.16 -8.40 13.06
CA GLY A 100 11.91 -8.06 11.67
C GLY A 100 12.17 -6.59 11.35
N ARG A 101 12.43 -6.31 10.08
CA ARG A 101 12.63 -4.94 9.59
C ARG A 101 11.41 -4.53 8.79
N THR A 102 10.66 -3.54 9.29
CA THR A 102 9.55 -2.93 8.54
C THR A 102 10.00 -1.54 8.08
N ASN A 103 10.70 -1.48 6.96
CA ASN A 103 11.15 -0.20 6.42
C ASN A 103 10.08 0.33 5.46
N THR A 104 9.66 1.60 5.58
CA THR A 104 8.84 2.26 4.54
C THR A 104 9.73 2.54 3.34
N ALA A 105 10.09 1.49 2.61
CA ALA A 105 11.16 1.55 1.63
C ALA A 105 10.70 2.12 0.30
N ARG A 106 9.41 2.09 -0.05
CA ARG A 106 8.94 2.55 -1.36
C ARG A 106 7.69 3.40 -1.23
N PHE A 107 7.66 4.50 -1.99
CA PHE A 107 6.47 5.31 -2.18
C PHE A 107 6.20 5.51 -3.67
N SER A 108 4.92 5.68 -3.99
CA SER A 108 4.42 6.16 -5.27
C SER A 108 3.49 7.35 -4.99
N LEU A 109 3.81 8.49 -5.59
CA LEU A 109 3.02 9.72 -5.56
C LEU A 109 2.33 9.87 -6.91
N TYR A 110 1.01 9.84 -6.90
CA TYR A 110 0.16 10.07 -8.06
C TYR A 110 -0.18 11.55 -8.11
N VAL A 111 0.63 12.32 -8.85
CA VAL A 111 0.43 13.77 -8.99
C VAL A 111 -0.75 14.06 -9.91
N SER A 112 -0.93 13.22 -10.93
CA SER A 112 -2.08 13.25 -11.85
C SER A 112 -2.21 11.89 -12.55
N PRO A 113 -3.32 11.62 -13.25
CA PRO A 113 -3.47 10.42 -14.10
C PRO A 113 -2.35 10.25 -15.16
N TYR A 114 -1.62 11.33 -15.45
CA TYR A 114 -0.55 11.39 -16.43
C TYR A 114 0.85 11.25 -15.83
N LEU A 115 1.01 11.40 -14.52
CA LEU A 115 2.34 11.45 -13.89
C LEU A 115 2.34 10.75 -12.53
N VAL A 116 3.18 9.72 -12.43
CA VAL A 116 3.44 9.00 -11.18
C VAL A 116 4.90 9.15 -10.82
N ALA A 117 5.20 9.73 -9.66
CA ALA A 117 6.54 9.80 -9.09
C ALA A 117 6.75 8.64 -8.10
N ASN A 118 7.99 8.18 -7.98
CA ASN A 118 8.39 7.06 -7.14
C ASN A 118 9.69 7.41 -6.42
N GLN A 119 10.05 6.55 -5.47
CA GLN A 119 11.29 6.69 -4.71
C GLN A 119 12.52 6.98 -5.58
N GLY A 120 13.34 7.89 -5.07
CA GLY A 120 14.72 8.07 -5.50
C GLY A 120 14.91 8.76 -6.83
N GLY A 121 13.91 9.45 -7.38
CA GLY A 121 14.09 10.01 -8.73
C GLY A 121 12.93 9.89 -9.66
N ARG A 122 12.29 8.73 -9.56
CA ARG A 122 11.81 8.06 -10.76
C ARG A 122 10.39 8.46 -11.01
N TYR A 123 10.08 8.87 -12.23
CA TYR A 123 8.71 9.16 -12.62
C TYR A 123 8.33 8.37 -13.86
N THR A 124 7.04 8.15 -14.00
CA THR A 124 6.42 7.62 -15.20
C THR A 124 5.44 8.65 -15.72
N LYS A 125 5.65 9.13 -16.94
CA LYS A 125 4.68 9.96 -17.65
C LYS A 125 3.84 9.06 -18.56
N HIS A 126 2.54 9.00 -18.33
CA HIS A 126 1.59 8.27 -19.16
C HIS A 126 1.05 9.18 -20.27
N ILE A 127 1.05 8.68 -21.51
CA ILE A 127 0.52 9.36 -22.70
C ILE A 127 -0.71 8.58 -23.15
N TYR A 128 -1.81 9.30 -23.36
CA TYR A 128 -3.11 8.73 -23.71
C TYR A 128 -3.59 9.26 -25.07
N ILE A 129 -4.40 8.46 -25.75
CA ILE A 129 -5.31 8.91 -26.81
C ILE A 129 -6.75 8.67 -26.30
N GLY A 130 -7.49 9.76 -26.06
CA GLY A 130 -8.74 9.68 -25.31
C GLY A 130 -8.54 9.03 -23.93
N SER A 131 -9.29 7.98 -23.63
CA SER A 131 -9.19 7.19 -22.39
C SER A 131 -8.18 6.04 -22.46
N GLN A 132 -7.57 5.77 -23.63
CA GLN A 132 -6.64 4.66 -23.80
C GLN A 132 -5.19 5.11 -23.62
N ARG A 133 -4.46 4.46 -22.70
CA ARG A 133 -3.02 4.68 -22.53
C ARG A 133 -2.27 4.05 -23.70
N ILE A 134 -1.50 4.86 -24.44
CA ILE A 134 -0.74 4.41 -25.61
C ILE A 134 0.74 4.23 -25.33
N VAL A 135 1.33 5.08 -24.47
CA VAL A 135 2.76 5.02 -24.15
C VAL A 135 2.98 5.42 -22.69
N SER A 136 4.02 4.89 -22.06
CA SER A 136 4.51 5.37 -20.77
C SER A 136 6.01 5.64 -20.88
N LYS A 137 6.43 6.88 -20.59
CA LYS A 137 7.84 7.26 -20.55
C LYS A 137 8.35 7.19 -19.12
N LEU A 138 9.36 6.37 -18.90
CA LEU A 138 10.11 6.33 -17.65
C LEU A 138 11.19 7.42 -17.67
N GLY A 139 11.40 8.07 -16.54
CA GLY A 139 12.51 9.02 -16.37
C GLY A 139 12.96 9.08 -14.92
N ASP A 140 14.13 9.66 -14.70
CA ASP A 140 14.65 10.02 -13.40
C ASP A 140 14.72 11.55 -13.24
N PHE A 141 14.94 12.05 -12.02
CA PHE A 141 14.96 13.49 -11.77
C PHE A 141 16.05 14.23 -12.56
N ALA A 142 17.16 13.58 -12.93
CA ALA A 142 18.18 14.18 -13.78
C ALA A 142 17.67 14.48 -15.21
N SER A 143 16.70 13.69 -15.68
CA SER A 143 16.06 13.86 -16.99
C SER A 143 14.99 14.98 -17.01
N TYR A 144 14.67 15.64 -15.89
CA TYR A 144 13.59 16.64 -15.82
C TYR A 144 14.03 18.09 -16.16
N GLY A 145 15.31 18.33 -16.44
CA GLY A 145 15.81 19.68 -16.70
C GLY A 145 15.96 20.49 -15.41
N ALA A 146 15.00 21.37 -15.10
CA ALA A 146 15.01 22.14 -13.85
C ALA A 146 14.92 21.20 -12.63
N ASP A 147 15.74 21.45 -11.59
CA ASP A 147 15.81 20.59 -10.40
C ASP A 147 14.43 20.52 -9.71
N PRO A 148 13.74 19.36 -9.78
CA PRO A 148 12.42 19.20 -9.19
C PRO A 148 12.46 19.15 -7.65
N ARG A 149 13.66 19.23 -7.03
CA ARG A 149 13.83 19.47 -5.59
C ARG A 149 13.49 20.89 -5.17
N ARG A 150 13.23 21.81 -6.11
CA ARG A 150 12.66 23.13 -5.78
C ARG A 150 11.18 22.96 -5.43
N ILE A 151 10.92 22.32 -4.30
CA ILE A 151 9.61 22.29 -3.68
C ILE A 151 9.47 23.67 -3.03
N GLU A 152 8.77 24.58 -3.71
CA GLU A 152 8.18 25.71 -3.00
C GLU A 152 7.15 25.12 -2.04
N TYR A 153 7.48 25.16 -0.76
CA TYR A 153 6.59 24.70 0.29
C TYR A 153 5.33 25.55 0.25
N ALA A 154 4.16 24.91 0.12
CA ALA A 154 2.88 25.59 0.23
C ALA A 154 2.86 26.42 1.54
N GLY A 155 2.84 27.75 1.38
CA GLY A 155 2.93 28.69 2.50
C GLY A 155 4.22 29.52 2.58
N SER A 156 5.21 29.30 1.71
CA SER A 156 6.43 30.12 1.69
C SER A 156 6.25 31.50 1.03
N GLU A 157 5.23 31.67 0.17
CA GLU A 157 5.00 32.90 -0.61
C GLU A 157 3.58 33.49 -0.46
N ALA A 158 2.71 32.89 0.35
CA ALA A 158 1.33 33.37 0.54
C ALA A 158 1.15 33.89 1.98
N ASP A 159 0.89 35.20 2.11
CA ASP A 159 0.74 35.97 3.37
C ASP A 159 -0.31 35.46 4.39
N ALA A 160 -0.99 34.33 4.13
CA ALA A 160 -2.09 33.84 4.96
C ALA A 160 -2.09 32.32 5.23
N VAL A 161 -1.10 31.55 4.74
CA VAL A 161 -1.09 30.08 4.93
C VAL A 161 0.26 29.63 5.46
N ASN A 162 0.42 29.55 6.78
CA ASN A 162 1.57 28.89 7.39
C ASN A 162 1.27 27.39 7.54
N VAL A 163 2.03 26.54 6.85
CA VAL A 163 1.91 25.09 6.97
C VAL A 163 3.00 24.58 7.90
N ASP A 164 2.61 24.09 9.07
CA ASP A 164 3.51 23.37 9.98
C ASP A 164 3.76 21.95 9.44
N TYR A 165 4.91 21.76 8.80
CA TYR A 165 5.31 20.49 8.22
C TYR A 165 5.73 19.44 9.25
N ASP A 166 6.25 19.86 10.41
CA ASP A 166 6.68 18.95 11.46
C ASP A 166 5.48 18.28 12.13
N VAL A 167 4.43 19.07 12.39
CA VAL A 167 3.16 18.55 12.91
C VAL A 167 2.50 17.63 11.88
N LYS A 168 2.47 18.01 10.59
CA LYS A 168 1.91 17.16 9.53
C LYS A 168 2.68 15.84 9.40
N TYR A 169 4.00 15.87 9.43
CA TYR A 169 4.83 14.67 9.39
C TYR A 169 4.54 13.75 10.59
N SER A 170 4.47 14.32 11.80
CA SER A 170 4.18 13.57 13.03
C SER A 170 2.79 12.92 13.01
N GLN A 171 1.77 13.63 12.51
CA GLN A 171 0.42 13.09 12.34
C GLN A 171 0.37 11.95 11.32
N GLN A 172 1.06 12.09 10.18
CA GLN A 172 1.13 11.04 9.17
C GLN A 172 1.80 9.77 9.72
N LEU A 173 2.91 9.94 10.43
CA LEU A 173 3.62 8.85 11.08
C LEU A 173 2.74 8.13 12.10
N GLN A 174 1.96 8.88 12.89
CA GLN A 174 1.01 8.32 13.84
C GLN A 174 -0.07 7.48 13.13
N ALA A 175 -0.65 7.98 12.03
CA ALA A 175 -1.63 7.25 11.23
C ALA A 175 -1.05 5.93 10.67
N ILE A 176 0.22 5.94 10.24
CA ILE A 176 0.92 4.72 9.80
C ILE A 176 1.05 3.74 10.97
N LYS A 177 1.53 4.18 12.14
CA LYS A 177 1.68 3.34 13.34
C LYS A 177 0.35 2.72 13.75
N GLU A 178 -0.75 3.47 13.68
CA GLU A 178 -2.09 2.98 13.97
C GLU A 178 -2.57 1.92 12.97
N ASN A 179 -2.20 2.03 11.69
CA ASN A 179 -2.50 1.00 10.70
C ASN A 179 -1.75 -0.31 11.01
N TYR A 180 -0.46 -0.23 11.34
CA TYR A 180 0.33 -1.39 11.78
C TYR A 180 -0.29 -2.04 13.03
N ALA A 181 -0.65 -1.24 14.04
CA ALA A 181 -1.32 -1.71 15.25
C ALA A 181 -2.68 -2.36 14.95
N THR A 182 -3.46 -1.81 13.99
CA THR A 182 -4.74 -2.38 13.55
C THR A 182 -4.57 -3.81 13.01
N PHE A 183 -3.47 -4.08 12.33
CA PHE A 183 -3.18 -5.40 11.77
C PHE A 183 -2.48 -6.36 12.75
N GLY A 184 -2.08 -5.86 13.92
CA GLY A 184 -1.28 -6.60 14.90
C GLY A 184 0.16 -6.83 14.44
N VAL A 185 0.66 -5.99 13.52
CA VAL A 185 2.03 -6.06 12.99
C VAL A 185 2.88 -5.02 13.71
N PRO A 186 4.05 -5.37 14.28
CA PRO A 186 4.91 -4.39 14.93
C PRO A 186 5.48 -3.39 13.91
N TYR A 187 5.52 -2.11 14.28
CA TYR A 187 6.17 -1.07 13.49
C TYR A 187 7.61 -0.87 13.96
N ASN A 188 8.57 -1.28 13.12
CA ASN A 188 10.02 -1.20 13.34
C ASN A 188 10.70 -0.19 12.39
N GLY A 189 9.97 0.80 11.89
CA GLY A 189 10.52 1.83 11.00
C GLY A 189 11.50 2.75 11.72
N MET A 190 12.58 3.17 11.04
CA MET A 190 13.46 4.23 11.55
C MET A 190 12.81 5.59 11.32
N GLU A 191 12.67 6.36 12.40
CA GLU A 191 12.28 7.77 12.33
C GLU A 191 13.38 8.57 11.62
N LEU A 192 13.12 9.09 10.43
CA LEU A 192 14.01 10.06 9.76
C LEU A 192 13.80 11.48 10.32
N GLY A 193 13.42 11.61 11.58
CA GLY A 193 13.22 12.90 12.25
C GLY A 193 14.53 13.41 12.85
N SER A 194 15.13 14.43 12.22
CA SER A 194 15.98 15.49 12.83
C SER A 194 16.98 16.18 11.89
N LYS A 195 16.84 16.07 10.55
CA LYS A 195 17.66 16.88 9.63
C LYS A 195 16.86 17.35 8.42
N LEU A 196 16.02 18.35 8.65
CA LEU A 196 15.73 19.38 7.65
C LEU A 196 16.17 20.72 8.24
#